data_AF-A0A1V9TQK4-F1
#
_entry.id   AF-A0A1V9TQK4-F1
#
_cell.length_a   1.000
_cell.length_b   1.000
_cell.length_c   1.000
_cell.angle_alpha   90.00
_cell.angle_beta   90.00
_cell.angle_gamma   90.00
#
_symmetry.space_group_name_H-M   'P 1'
#
loop_
_entity.id
_entity.type
_entity.pdbx_description
1 polymer ?
#
loop_
_entity_poly.entity_id
_entity_poly.type
_entity_poly.pdbx_seq_one_letter_code
_entity_poly.pdbx_strand_id
1 'polypeptide(L)'
;MESEPSSESSSESTSSASSYQSNVRFPELQAYAGKTYYAVDRDSAEYPQMFPTSFTITSDTETIIIGGRQEKIDSVRTGDFGSVQLGGGPVFVFEFKPLGSSDEVEVVNQGQYLTYSTTMPE
;
A
#
# COMPACT_ATOMS: atom_id res chain seq x y z
N MET A 1 36.22 -17.70 48.76
CA MET A 1 37.04 -17.53 47.54
C MET A 1 36.77 -18.72 46.65
N GLU A 2 36.87 -18.49 45.35
CA GLU A 2 36.75 -19.43 44.23
C GLU A 2 35.32 -19.72 43.77
N SER A 3 34.92 -19.62 42.50
CA SER A 3 35.33 -18.92 41.28
C SER A 3 34.23 -19.24 40.27
N GLU A 4 33.72 -18.27 39.51
CA GLU A 4 33.01 -18.56 38.25
C GLU A 4 33.99 -19.16 37.22
N PRO A 5 33.48 -19.93 36.25
CA PRO A 5 33.47 -19.38 34.89
C PRO A 5 32.27 -19.80 34.00
N SER A 6 31.74 -18.80 33.29
CA SER A 6 31.54 -18.68 31.83
C SER A 6 31.17 -19.86 30.93
N SER A 7 30.04 -19.65 30.24
CA SER A 7 29.83 -19.75 28.78
C SER A 7 29.40 -21.07 28.12
N GLU A 8 28.62 -20.85 27.04
CA GLU A 8 28.18 -21.76 25.96
C GLU A 8 26.87 -22.53 26.28
N SER A 9 25.83 -22.57 25.45
CA SER A 9 25.80 -22.43 24.00
C SER A 9 24.41 -21.97 23.51
N SER A 10 24.46 -21.29 22.37
CA SER A 10 23.39 -20.77 21.54
C SER A 10 22.26 -21.77 21.28
N SER A 11 21.02 -21.34 21.52
CA SER A 11 19.86 -21.86 20.79
C SER A 11 19.35 -20.75 19.89
N GLU A 12 19.78 -20.85 18.64
CA GLU A 12 19.19 -20.27 17.45
C GLU A 12 17.66 -20.32 17.52
N SER A 13 17.02 -19.16 17.39
CA SER A 13 15.67 -19.03 16.86
C SER A 13 15.57 -17.66 16.22
N THR A 14 16.28 -17.51 15.10
CA THR A 14 15.91 -16.56 14.05
C THR A 14 14.56 -17.00 13.50
N SER A 15 13.48 -16.56 14.12
CA SER A 15 12.13 -16.79 13.57
C SER A 15 11.25 -15.62 13.91
N SER A 16 11.66 -14.46 13.42
CA SER A 16 10.78 -13.41 12.95
C SER A 16 11.63 -12.50 12.07
N ALA A 17 12.19 -13.07 10.99
CA ALA A 17 12.44 -12.26 9.82
C ALA A 17 11.05 -11.80 9.38
N SER A 18 10.62 -10.62 9.86
CA SER A 18 9.68 -9.80 9.13
C SER A 18 10.30 -9.69 7.74
N SER A 19 9.83 -10.52 6.82
CA SER A 19 10.31 -10.59 5.46
C SER A 19 9.86 -9.32 4.76
N TYR A 20 10.56 -8.22 5.07
CA TYR A 20 10.77 -7.15 4.12
C TYR A 20 11.33 -7.84 2.88
N GLN A 21 10.47 -8.08 1.90
CA GLN A 21 10.85 -8.63 0.60
C GLN A 21 11.99 -7.72 0.12
N SER A 22 13.22 -8.23 -0.06
CA SER A 22 14.37 -7.36 -0.34
C SER A 22 14.31 -6.65 -1.71
N ASN A 23 13.19 -6.79 -2.43
CA ASN A 23 12.93 -6.27 -3.76
C ASN A 23 11.76 -5.26 -3.83
N VAL A 24 11.26 -4.73 -2.70
CA VAL A 24 10.25 -3.64 -2.74
C VAL A 24 10.92 -2.29 -3.01
N ARG A 25 10.42 -1.53 -3.99
CA ARG A 25 10.94 -0.20 -4.35
C ARG A 25 10.49 0.88 -3.37
N PHE A 26 9.23 0.81 -2.94
CA PHE A 26 8.60 1.69 -1.96
C PHE A 26 8.02 0.87 -0.79
N PRO A 27 8.78 0.64 0.29
CA PRO A 27 8.35 -0.19 1.42
C PRO A 27 7.05 0.27 2.08
N GLU A 28 6.73 1.55 1.99
CA GLU A 28 5.57 2.16 2.66
C GLU A 28 4.25 1.77 2.01
N LEU A 29 4.31 1.26 0.77
CA LEU A 29 3.16 0.71 0.08
C LEU A 29 3.00 -0.79 0.28
N GLN A 30 3.92 -1.45 0.97
CA GLN A 30 3.92 -2.92 1.09
C GLN A 30 2.64 -3.45 1.75
N ALA A 31 2.04 -2.70 2.68
CA ALA A 31 0.76 -3.07 3.30
C ALA A 31 -0.44 -3.06 2.32
N TYR A 32 -0.32 -2.32 1.22
CA TYR A 32 -1.34 -2.16 0.18
C TYR A 32 -1.00 -2.92 -1.11
N ALA A 33 0.16 -3.57 -1.15
CA ALA A 33 0.67 -4.25 -2.33
C ALA A 33 0.09 -5.66 -2.50
N GLY A 34 0.01 -6.12 -3.74
CA GLY A 34 -0.42 -7.49 -4.07
C GLY A 34 -1.93 -7.73 -3.94
N LYS A 35 -2.73 -6.68 -3.73
CA LYS A 35 -4.19 -6.74 -3.66
C LYS A 35 -4.82 -5.79 -4.66
N THR A 36 -5.99 -6.16 -5.17
CA THR A 36 -6.83 -5.29 -5.99
C THR A 36 -7.84 -4.58 -5.10
N TYR A 37 -7.94 -3.28 -5.27
CA TYR A 37 -8.87 -2.40 -4.58
C TYR A 37 -9.96 -1.96 -5.56
N TYR A 38 -11.21 -2.14 -5.17
CA TYR A 38 -12.41 -1.79 -5.95
C TYR A 38 -13.08 -0.58 -5.33
N ALA A 39 -13.48 0.37 -6.16
CA ALA A 39 -14.15 1.58 -5.70
C ALA A 39 -15.53 1.23 -5.12
N VAL A 40 -15.81 1.68 -3.90
CA VAL A 40 -17.10 1.50 -3.23
C VAL A 40 -18.01 2.67 -3.60
N ASP A 41 -19.22 2.37 -4.07
CA ASP A 41 -20.25 3.36 -4.44
C ASP A 41 -19.75 4.49 -5.34
N ARG A 42 -18.84 4.18 -6.27
CA ARG A 42 -18.21 5.17 -7.17
C ARG A 42 -19.22 6.05 -7.88
N ASP A 43 -20.31 5.46 -8.39
CA ASP A 43 -21.33 6.19 -9.16
C ASP A 43 -22.10 7.22 -8.33
N SER A 44 -22.04 7.13 -6.99
CA SER A 44 -22.61 8.09 -6.05
C SER A 44 -21.65 9.22 -5.68
N ALA A 45 -20.38 9.16 -6.09
CA ALA A 45 -19.41 10.22 -5.83
C ALA A 45 -19.74 11.50 -6.62
N GLU A 46 -19.29 12.66 -6.14
CA GLU A 46 -19.52 13.95 -6.84
C GLU A 46 -18.81 13.98 -8.21
N TYR A 47 -17.63 13.38 -8.31
CA TYR A 47 -16.83 13.31 -9.55
C TYR A 47 -16.30 11.88 -9.80
N PRO A 48 -17.17 10.92 -10.16
CA PRO A 48 -16.80 9.51 -10.33
C PRO A 48 -15.63 9.34 -11.33
N GLN A 49 -15.61 10.14 -12.39
CA GLN A 49 -14.57 10.14 -13.43
C GLN A 49 -13.15 10.43 -12.93
N MET A 50 -12.99 11.05 -11.75
CA MET A 50 -11.67 11.30 -11.16
C MET A 50 -11.07 10.06 -10.51
N PHE A 51 -11.89 9.05 -10.28
CA PHE A 51 -11.50 7.81 -9.62
C PHE A 51 -11.55 6.66 -10.60
N PRO A 52 -10.53 5.79 -10.63
CA PRO A 52 -10.65 4.54 -11.34
C PRO A 52 -11.71 3.62 -10.72
N THR A 53 -12.21 2.65 -11.48
CA THR A 53 -13.11 1.62 -10.93
C THR A 53 -12.38 0.66 -9.99
N SER A 54 -11.10 0.41 -10.28
CA SER A 54 -10.21 -0.38 -9.45
C SER A 54 -8.76 -0.03 -9.71
N PHE A 55 -7.90 -0.38 -8.76
CA PHE A 55 -6.46 -0.33 -8.92
C PHE A 55 -5.76 -1.49 -8.20
N THR A 56 -4.50 -1.74 -8.53
CA THR A 56 -3.66 -2.75 -7.87
C THR A 56 -2.23 -2.26 -7.79
N ILE A 57 -1.66 -2.21 -6.59
CA ILE A 57 -0.22 -1.94 -6.42
C ILE A 57 0.50 -3.28 -6.55
N THR A 58 1.51 -3.36 -7.42
CA THR A 58 2.28 -4.59 -7.62
C THR A 58 3.08 -4.95 -6.36
N SER A 59 3.39 -6.24 -6.17
CA SER A 59 4.08 -6.73 -4.97
C SER A 59 5.49 -6.16 -4.78
N ASP A 60 6.12 -5.65 -5.84
CA ASP A 60 7.41 -4.93 -5.81
C ASP A 60 7.25 -3.43 -5.50
N THR A 61 6.00 -2.97 -5.34
CA THR A 61 5.56 -1.59 -5.13
C THR A 61 6.02 -0.58 -6.16
N GLU A 62 6.63 -1.00 -7.27
CA GLU A 62 7.14 -0.09 -8.30
C GLU A 62 6.02 0.43 -9.23
N THR A 63 4.94 -0.35 -9.38
CA THR A 63 3.91 -0.13 -10.38
C THR A 63 2.53 -0.14 -9.75
N ILE A 64 1.63 0.67 -10.30
CA ILE A 64 0.20 0.56 -10.05
C ILE A 64 -0.51 0.20 -11.36
N ILE A 65 -1.47 -0.71 -11.28
CA ILE A 65 -2.34 -1.09 -12.39
C ILE A 65 -3.66 -0.36 -12.20
N ILE A 66 -4.05 0.48 -13.16
CA ILE A 66 -5.29 1.26 -13.13
C ILE A 66 -6.03 1.05 -14.44
N GLY A 67 -7.27 0.56 -14.38
CA GLY A 67 -8.08 0.31 -15.60
C GLY A 67 -7.37 -0.60 -16.62
N GLY A 68 -6.58 -1.56 -16.14
CA GLY A 68 -5.79 -2.48 -16.98
C GLY A 68 -4.47 -1.91 -17.51
N ARG A 69 -4.14 -0.65 -17.22
CA ARG A 69 -2.88 -0.01 -17.61
C ARG A 69 -1.89 -0.01 -16.46
N GLN A 70 -0.63 -0.29 -16.76
CA GLN A 70 0.47 -0.22 -15.79
C GLN A 70 1.09 1.18 -15.82
N GLU A 71 1.10 1.84 -14.67
CA GLU A 71 1.69 3.16 -14.46
C GLU A 71 2.82 3.04 -13.42
N LYS A 72 3.97 3.65 -13.70
CA LYS A 72 5.08 3.64 -12.75
C LYS A 72 4.80 4.60 -11.60
N ILE A 73 5.13 4.17 -10.39
CA ILE A 73 5.14 5.04 -9.22
C ILE A 73 6.43 5.85 -9.26
N ASP A 74 6.29 7.17 -9.33
CA ASP A 74 7.40 8.11 -9.42
C ASP A 74 7.97 8.40 -8.03
N SER A 75 7.09 8.69 -7.08
CA SER A 75 7.45 8.93 -5.69
C SER A 75 6.34 8.56 -4.72
N VAL A 76 6.75 8.27 -3.48
CA VAL A 76 5.87 8.08 -2.33
C VAL A 76 6.27 9.10 -1.28
N ARG A 77 5.28 9.82 -0.73
CA ARG A 77 5.49 10.76 0.38
C ARG A 77 4.75 10.26 1.59
N THR A 78 5.49 10.11 2.67
CA THR A 78 4.99 9.68 3.97
C THR A 78 4.72 10.91 4.84
N GLY A 79 3.44 11.17 5.13
CA GLY A 79 2.99 12.03 6.23
C GLY A 79 2.31 11.18 7.29
N ASP A 80 1.36 11.75 8.05
CA ASP A 80 0.42 10.96 8.89
C ASP A 80 -0.34 9.89 8.07
N PHE A 81 -0.39 10.08 6.75
CA PHE A 81 -0.89 9.13 5.77
C PHE A 81 0.11 9.00 4.60
N GLY A 82 0.14 7.83 3.95
CA GLY A 82 1.01 7.59 2.79
C GLY A 82 0.36 8.12 1.52
N SER A 83 1.05 8.98 0.77
CA SER A 83 0.60 9.46 -0.54
C SER A 83 1.50 8.98 -1.67
N VAL A 84 0.90 8.56 -2.79
CA VAL A 84 1.57 8.03 -3.97
C VAL A 84 1.38 8.99 -5.13
N GLN A 85 2.48 9.29 -5.80
CA GLN A 85 2.49 10.08 -7.03
C GLN A 85 2.90 9.19 -8.21
N LEU A 86 2.06 9.17 -9.25
CA LEU A 86 2.33 8.43 -10.48
C LEU A 86 3.12 9.26 -11.48
N GLY A 87 4.06 8.60 -12.18
CA GLY A 87 4.82 9.19 -13.28
C GLY A 87 4.33 8.67 -14.62
N GLY A 88 3.64 9.52 -15.40
CA GLY A 88 3.23 9.13 -16.77
C GLY A 88 1.95 9.76 -17.33
N GLY A 89 1.19 10.55 -16.57
CA GLY A 89 -0.11 11.07 -17.01
C GLY A 89 -0.72 12.06 -16.01
N PRO A 90 -2.03 12.39 -16.09
CA PRO A 90 -2.66 13.29 -15.12
C PRO A 90 -2.28 12.82 -13.71
N VAL A 91 -1.74 13.74 -12.92
CA VAL A 91 -1.15 13.42 -11.62
C VAL A 91 -2.25 12.88 -10.71
N PHE A 92 -2.41 11.56 -10.68
CA PHE A 92 -3.17 10.90 -9.65
C PHE A 92 -2.29 10.90 -8.41
N VAL A 93 -2.64 11.78 -7.47
CA VAL A 93 -2.14 11.67 -6.11
C VAL A 93 -3.12 10.76 -5.41
N PHE A 94 -2.65 9.63 -4.88
CA PHE A 94 -3.45 8.75 -4.02
C PHE A 94 -2.92 8.91 -2.60
N GLU A 95 -3.69 9.54 -1.72
CA GLU A 95 -3.45 9.39 -0.28
C GLU A 95 -4.21 8.16 0.20
N PHE A 96 -3.53 7.23 0.88
CA PHE A 96 -4.12 6.04 1.45
C PHE A 96 -4.38 6.27 2.94
N LYS A 97 -5.66 6.31 3.32
CA LYS A 97 -6.04 6.34 4.73
C LYS A 97 -6.69 5.02 5.12
N PRO A 98 -6.10 4.24 6.03
CA PRO A 98 -6.77 3.05 6.54
C PRO A 98 -8.03 3.47 7.29
N LEU A 99 -9.18 2.88 6.94
CA LEU A 99 -10.48 3.22 7.55
C LEU A 99 -10.79 2.41 8.82
N GLY A 100 -9.80 1.66 9.34
CA GLY A 100 -9.93 0.82 10.53
C GLY A 100 -10.06 -0.67 10.21
N SER A 101 -10.48 -1.03 9.00
CA SER A 101 -10.43 -2.39 8.44
C SER A 101 -9.14 -2.59 7.63
N SER A 102 -8.55 -3.80 7.63
CA SER A 102 -7.34 -4.13 6.84
C SER A 102 -7.53 -4.06 5.33
N ASP A 103 -8.78 -3.94 4.90
CA ASP A 103 -9.21 -4.16 3.53
C ASP A 103 -9.80 -2.91 2.89
N GLU A 104 -9.93 -1.81 3.65
CA GLU A 104 -10.51 -0.57 3.17
C GLU A 104 -9.51 0.58 3.25
N VAL A 105 -9.44 1.33 2.16
CA VAL A 105 -8.64 2.54 2.06
C VAL A 105 -9.49 3.67 1.51
N GLU A 106 -9.39 4.84 2.11
CA GLU A 106 -9.86 6.06 1.47
C GLU A 106 -8.78 6.56 0.51
N VAL A 107 -9.18 6.86 -0.72
CA VAL A 107 -8.35 7.48 -1.75
C VAL A 107 -8.74 8.94 -1.87
N VAL A 108 -7.76 9.83 -1.74
CA VAL A 108 -7.94 11.27 -1.95
C VAL A 108 -7.34 11.68 -3.28
N ASN A 109 -8.12 12.27 -4.19
CA ASN A 109 -7.66 12.81 -5.47
C ASN A 109 -8.18 14.25 -5.66
N GLN A 110 -7.26 15.23 -5.72
CA GLN A 110 -7.58 16.67 -5.86
C GLN A 110 -8.66 17.18 -4.87
N GLY A 111 -8.62 16.69 -3.62
CA GLY A 111 -9.57 17.07 -2.57
C GLY A 111 -10.92 16.34 -2.63
N GLN A 112 -11.09 15.40 -3.57
CA GLN A 112 -12.20 14.46 -3.59
C GLN A 112 -11.80 13.16 -2.90
N TYR A 113 -12.75 12.49 -2.28
CA TYR A 113 -12.53 11.29 -1.48
C TYR A 113 -13.38 10.14 -2.04
N LEU A 114 -12.80 8.95 -2.13
CA LEU A 114 -13.54 7.74 -2.46
C LEU A 114 -12.99 6.55 -1.69
N THR A 115 -13.88 5.77 -1.08
CA THR A 115 -13.52 4.53 -0.40
C THR A 115 -13.28 3.44 -1.43
N TYR A 116 -12.24 2.64 -1.18
CA TYR A 116 -11.98 1.41 -1.89
C TYR A 116 -11.87 0.25 -0.92
N SER A 117 -12.30 -0.92 -1.38
CA SER A 117 -12.20 -2.18 -0.63
C SER A 117 -11.52 -3.26 -1.45
N THR A 118 -10.85 -4.21 -0.81
CA THR A 118 -10.36 -5.43 -1.47
C THR A 118 -11.50 -6.40 -1.79
N THR A 119 -12.68 -6.18 -1.22
CA THR A 119 -13.91 -6.89 -1.56
C THR A 119 -14.57 -6.21 -2.74
N MET A 120 -14.90 -6.98 -3.78
CA MET A 120 -15.65 -6.46 -4.91
C MET A 120 -17.07 -6.11 -4.44
N PRO A 121 -17.54 -4.86 -4.64
CA PRO A 121 -18.92 -4.49 -4.32
C PRO A 121 -19.92 -5.27 -5.17
N GLU A 122 -21.05 -5.67 -4.57
CA GLU A 122 -22.13 -6.43 -5.22
C GLU A 122 -22.92 -5.63 -6.26
#